data_AF-E2J7A3-F1
#
_entry.id   AF-E2J7A3-F1
#
_cell.length_a   1.000
_cell.length_b   1.000
_cell.length_c   1.000
_cell.angle_alpha   90.00
_cell.angle_beta   90.00
_cell.angle_gamma   90.00
#
_symmetry.space_group_name_H-M   'P 1'
#
loop_
_entity.id
_entity.type
_entity.pdbx_description
1 polymer ?
#
loop_
_entity_poly.entity_id
_entity_poly.type
_entity_poly.pdbx_seq_one_letter_code
_entity_poly.pdbx_strand_id
1 'polypeptide(L)'
;MNLKILLLFSFVCLVSIHAKDANSALPRTVYAATWNVGEGDPPKSVTQLLGQISNYETNPDIVIIGLQEVSMNPATATIQQNKWTKEIDGVLKSSNNYVKVKSEALLGMLLKVYVKVKFEQSLDSPNATTVMTGQGGKFGNKGGVIIKFHLNNQWYCIVNSHLPAHDGKLQDRIRDYQLINEKRKGFCNKQSDYIFWLGDLNFRLTDEKNLDANKILGLINQNKLTDLLQKDELTNNKGSVFTDFTEQPITFAPTFKLKKGKGEYKLERRPAWTDRVLYKSDTNKKITTTLYSSVKSYRESDHYPVQAQFFINDK
;
A
#
# COMPACT_ATOMS: atom_id res chain seq x y z
N MET A 1 18.75 -21.77 29.68
CA MET A 1 19.50 -20.67 29.04
C MET A 1 19.59 -20.98 27.55
N ASN A 2 18.77 -20.35 26.71
CA ASN A 2 18.91 -20.38 25.25
C ASN A 2 18.18 -19.17 24.67
N LEU A 3 18.92 -18.06 24.60
CA LEU A 3 18.52 -16.82 23.98
C LEU A 3 18.60 -17.02 22.46
N LYS A 4 17.47 -17.31 21.81
CA LYS A 4 17.41 -17.35 20.34
C LYS A 4 17.50 -15.92 19.82
N ILE A 5 18.67 -15.61 19.28
CA ILE A 5 19.02 -14.50 18.40
C ILE A 5 17.88 -14.28 17.40
N LEU A 6 17.16 -13.16 17.55
CA LEU A 6 16.12 -12.73 16.62
C LEU A 6 16.38 -11.26 16.27
N LEU A 7 16.60 -10.99 14.97
CA LEU A 7 16.37 -9.70 14.30
C LEU A 7 17.18 -8.47 14.75
N LEU A 8 18.52 -8.48 14.62
CA LEU A 8 19.31 -7.23 14.58
C LEU A 8 19.95 -6.90 13.22
N PHE A 9 19.95 -7.81 12.24
CA PHE A 9 20.70 -7.59 11.00
C PHE A 9 20.01 -6.69 9.95
N SER A 10 18.71 -6.40 10.09
CA SER A 10 18.01 -5.47 9.19
C SER A 10 18.07 -4.01 9.67
N PHE A 11 18.04 -3.76 10.97
CA PHE A 11 17.93 -2.40 11.51
C PHE A 11 19.26 -1.64 11.45
N VAL A 12 20.39 -2.32 11.70
CA VAL A 12 21.72 -1.68 11.79
C VAL A 12 22.20 -1.15 10.42
N CYS A 13 21.87 -1.84 9.33
CA CYS A 13 22.22 -1.39 7.98
C CYS A 13 21.31 -0.24 7.50
N LEU A 14 20.02 -0.28 7.85
CA LEU A 14 19.04 0.77 7.53
C LEU A 14 19.40 2.10 8.21
N VAL A 15 19.76 2.08 9.50
CA VAL A 15 20.11 3.31 10.25
C VAL A 15 21.35 4.00 9.65
N SER A 16 22.35 3.24 9.17
CA SER A 16 23.58 3.80 8.62
C SER A 16 23.41 4.49 7.26
N ILE A 17 22.43 4.08 6.45
CA ILE A 17 22.13 4.75 5.16
C ILE A 17 21.30 6.03 5.41
N HIS A 18 20.32 5.99 6.31
CA HIS A 18 19.45 7.13 6.60
C HIS A 18 20.18 8.28 7.31
N ALA A 19 21.16 7.99 8.16
CA ALA A 19 21.88 9.03 8.91
C ALA A 19 22.79 9.92 8.03
N LYS A 20 23.29 9.42 6.89
CA LYS A 20 24.21 10.19 6.02
C LYS A 20 23.50 11.19 5.11
N ASP A 21 22.21 10.99 4.84
CA ASP A 21 21.45 11.77 3.84
C ASP A 21 20.30 12.61 4.45
N ALA A 22 20.21 12.72 5.78
CA ALA A 22 19.15 13.46 6.47
C ALA A 22 19.00 14.93 5.98
N ASN A 23 20.10 15.55 5.53
CA ASN A 23 20.14 16.90 4.96
C ASN A 23 20.15 16.96 3.42
N SER A 24 19.79 15.88 2.72
CA SER A 24 19.71 15.90 1.25
C SER A 24 18.68 16.93 0.77
N ALA A 25 19.04 17.69 -0.27
CA ALA A 25 18.14 18.63 -0.96
C ALA A 25 17.02 17.91 -1.72
N LEU A 26 17.17 16.61 -1.95
CA LEU A 26 16.23 15.76 -2.68
C LEU A 26 15.62 14.72 -1.72
N PRO A 27 14.34 14.34 -1.89
CA PRO A 27 13.77 13.22 -1.15
C PRO A 27 14.52 11.95 -1.56
N ARG A 28 14.90 11.16 -0.56
CA ARG A 28 15.62 9.89 -0.76
C ARG A 28 14.79 8.71 -0.34
N THR A 29 13.81 8.91 0.53
CA THR A 29 13.08 7.81 1.17
C THR A 29 11.58 7.95 0.96
N VAL A 30 10.96 6.89 0.44
CA VAL A 30 9.51 6.80 0.25
C VAL A 30 8.99 5.66 1.11
N TYR A 31 7.97 5.93 1.90
CA TYR A 31 7.24 4.92 2.65
C TYR A 31 5.81 4.83 2.13
N ALA A 32 5.36 3.62 1.83
CA ALA A 32 4.02 3.35 1.36
C ALA A 32 3.35 2.30 2.25
N ALA A 33 2.13 2.56 2.70
CA ALA A 33 1.32 1.57 3.40
C ALA A 33 -0.07 1.46 2.78
N THR A 34 -0.57 0.23 2.64
CA THR A 34 -1.95 -0.07 2.28
C THR A 34 -2.65 -0.86 3.37
N TRP A 35 -3.92 -0.54 3.63
CA TRP A 35 -4.73 -1.31 4.55
C TRP A 35 -6.23 -1.24 4.22
N ASN A 36 -6.84 -2.39 3.96
CA ASN A 36 -8.29 -2.51 4.03
C ASN A 36 -8.72 -2.51 5.51
N VAL A 37 -9.39 -1.45 5.94
CA VAL A 37 -9.74 -1.24 7.37
C VAL A 37 -11.10 -1.83 7.74
N GLY A 38 -11.83 -2.41 6.78
CA GLY A 38 -13.06 -3.17 7.01
C GLY A 38 -14.12 -2.40 7.80
N GLU A 39 -14.30 -1.12 7.48
CA GLU A 39 -15.15 -0.12 8.13
C GLU A 39 -14.87 0.08 9.63
N GLY A 40 -13.68 -0.31 10.07
CA GLY A 40 -13.20 -0.13 11.44
C GLY A 40 -12.72 1.29 11.72
N ASP A 41 -12.86 1.70 12.98
CA ASP A 41 -12.22 2.92 13.48
C ASP A 41 -10.68 2.76 13.53
N PRO A 42 -9.92 3.86 13.44
CA PRO A 42 -8.47 3.82 13.60
C PRO A 42 -8.06 3.24 14.96
N PRO A 43 -6.91 2.54 15.03
CA PRO A 43 -6.33 2.06 16.28
C PRO A 43 -5.94 3.23 17.20
N LYS A 44 -5.61 2.92 18.47
CA LYS A 44 -5.13 3.92 19.43
C LYS A 44 -3.91 4.73 18.95
N SER A 45 -3.10 4.16 18.07
CA SER A 45 -1.96 4.84 17.45
C SER A 45 -1.75 4.33 16.03
N VAL A 46 -1.63 5.26 15.08
CA VAL A 46 -1.26 4.97 13.68
C VAL A 46 0.24 5.20 13.41
N THR A 47 1.04 5.52 14.43
CA THR A 47 2.46 5.91 14.26
C THR A 47 3.28 4.86 13.48
N GLN A 48 3.15 3.57 13.81
CA GLN A 48 3.85 2.50 13.10
C GLN A 48 3.34 2.33 11.67
N LEU A 49 2.01 2.45 11.46
CA LEU A 49 1.39 2.40 10.12
C LEU A 49 1.91 3.50 9.20
N LEU A 50 2.35 4.62 9.76
CA LEU A 50 2.84 5.79 9.03
C LEU A 50 4.37 5.82 8.89
N GLY A 51 5.06 4.75 9.30
CA GLY A 51 6.52 4.69 9.28
C GLY A 51 7.21 5.69 10.23
N GLN A 52 6.50 6.23 11.21
CA GLN A 52 6.99 7.24 12.16
C GLN A 52 7.60 6.60 13.41
N ILE A 53 8.44 5.58 13.21
CA ILE A 53 8.99 4.73 14.30
C ILE A 53 10.36 5.20 14.80
N SER A 54 10.87 6.33 14.31
CA SER A 54 12.17 6.89 14.67
C SER A 54 12.06 8.42 14.80
N ASN A 55 13.19 9.10 14.95
CA ASN A 55 13.21 10.57 15.01
C ASN A 55 12.93 11.16 13.61
N TYR A 56 12.56 12.45 13.57
CA TYR A 56 12.19 13.15 12.34
C TYR A 56 13.23 13.03 11.22
N GLU A 57 14.52 13.12 11.55
CA GLU A 57 15.61 13.04 10.58
C GLU A 57 15.65 11.68 9.85
N THR A 58 15.37 10.60 10.57
CA THR A 58 15.40 9.23 10.03
C THR A 58 14.05 8.75 9.50
N ASN A 59 12.95 9.44 9.82
CA ASN A 59 11.64 9.13 9.26
C ASN A 59 11.62 9.38 7.74
N PRO A 60 10.70 8.74 6.98
CA PRO A 60 10.67 8.82 5.52
C PRO A 60 10.43 10.23 4.99
N ASP A 61 11.04 10.61 3.87
CA ASP A 61 10.85 11.92 3.24
C ASP A 61 9.45 12.08 2.64
N ILE A 62 8.92 11.00 2.05
CA ILE A 62 7.60 10.92 1.45
C ILE A 62 6.81 9.79 2.12
N VAL A 63 5.57 10.06 2.55
CA VAL A 63 4.67 9.07 3.15
C VAL A 63 3.39 8.96 2.30
N ILE A 64 3.09 7.74 1.86
CA ILE A 64 1.94 7.38 1.01
C ILE A 64 1.05 6.41 1.79
N ILE A 65 -0.21 6.75 2.00
CA ILE A 65 -1.17 5.90 2.73
C ILE A 65 -2.40 5.66 1.87
N GLY A 66 -2.65 4.40 1.52
CA GLY A 66 -3.84 3.94 0.80
C GLY A 66 -4.73 3.10 1.71
N LEU A 67 -5.93 3.57 2.03
CA LEU A 67 -6.92 2.80 2.78
C LEU A 67 -8.07 2.36 1.88
N GLN A 68 -8.68 1.22 2.22
CA GLN A 68 -9.91 0.73 1.61
C GLN A 68 -10.92 0.41 2.70
N GLU A 69 -12.22 0.46 2.37
CA GLU A 69 -13.32 0.26 3.32
C GLU A 69 -13.24 1.18 4.54
N VAL A 70 -12.84 2.45 4.38
CA VAL A 70 -12.87 3.45 5.47
C VAL A 70 -14.30 3.66 5.98
N SER A 71 -15.24 3.83 5.06
CA SER A 71 -16.68 3.83 5.31
C SER A 71 -17.41 3.60 4.00
N MET A 72 -18.43 2.75 4.00
CA MET A 72 -19.31 2.59 2.85
C MET A 72 -20.49 3.55 2.86
N ASN A 73 -20.70 4.28 3.97
CA ASN A 73 -21.70 5.33 4.07
C ASN A 73 -21.17 6.63 3.43
N PRO A 74 -21.79 7.14 2.34
CA PRO A 74 -21.32 8.34 1.67
C PRO A 74 -21.15 9.57 2.56
N ALA A 75 -21.97 9.72 3.62
CA ALA A 75 -21.87 10.83 4.55
C ALA A 75 -20.54 10.80 5.32
N THR A 76 -20.19 9.64 5.88
CA THR A 76 -18.99 9.48 6.71
C THR A 76 -17.74 9.08 5.92
N ALA A 77 -17.89 8.70 4.64
CA ALA A 77 -16.80 8.43 3.72
C ALA A 77 -16.04 9.69 3.29
N THR A 78 -16.60 10.88 3.53
CA THR A 78 -15.94 12.14 3.16
C THR A 78 -14.61 12.33 3.91
N ILE A 79 -13.63 12.95 3.24
CA ILE A 79 -12.29 13.19 3.80
C ILE A 79 -12.36 13.97 5.12
N GLN A 80 -13.27 14.94 5.20
CA GLN A 80 -13.39 15.84 6.36
C GLN A 80 -13.99 15.15 7.59
N GLN A 81 -14.84 14.14 7.39
CA GLN A 81 -15.61 13.53 8.47
C GLN A 81 -15.05 12.19 8.95
N ASN A 82 -14.19 11.51 8.17
CA ASN A 82 -13.66 10.22 8.60
C ASN A 82 -12.57 10.34 9.67
N LYS A 83 -12.67 9.50 10.70
CA LYS A 83 -11.74 9.47 11.85
C LYS A 83 -10.30 9.16 11.43
N TRP A 84 -10.11 8.32 10.41
CA TRP A 84 -8.79 7.99 9.87
C TRP A 84 -8.02 9.23 9.40
N THR A 85 -8.69 10.16 8.72
CA THR A 85 -8.05 11.41 8.27
C THR A 85 -7.58 12.25 9.44
N LYS A 86 -8.37 12.35 10.51
CA LYS A 86 -7.99 13.10 11.71
C LYS A 86 -6.75 12.51 12.37
N GLU A 87 -6.72 11.20 12.58
CA GLU A 87 -5.58 10.52 13.23
C GLU A 87 -4.30 10.60 12.39
N ILE A 88 -4.40 10.39 11.07
CA ILE A 88 -3.24 10.47 10.18
C ILE A 88 -2.71 11.92 10.08
N ASP A 89 -3.61 12.91 9.88
CA ASP A 89 -3.21 14.32 9.84
C ASP A 89 -2.58 14.76 11.17
N GLY A 90 -3.11 14.29 12.31
CA GLY A 90 -2.57 14.58 13.64
C GLY A 90 -1.13 14.10 13.79
N VAL A 91 -0.84 12.83 13.45
CA VAL A 91 0.52 12.29 13.57
C VAL A 91 1.48 12.98 12.59
N LEU A 92 1.14 13.08 11.30
CA LEU A 92 2.10 13.57 10.30
C LEU A 92 2.27 15.09 10.33
N LYS A 93 1.18 15.85 10.36
CA LYS A 93 1.25 17.30 10.30
C LYS A 93 1.56 17.93 11.65
N SER A 94 0.83 17.52 12.70
CA SER A 94 0.91 18.20 14.00
C SER A 94 2.08 17.71 14.85
N SER A 95 2.47 16.44 14.73
CA SER A 95 3.53 15.88 15.59
C SER A 95 4.87 15.65 14.90
N ASN A 96 4.92 15.58 13.56
CA ASN A 96 6.12 15.15 12.84
C ASN A 96 6.53 16.06 11.67
N ASN A 97 6.03 17.30 11.58
CA ASN A 97 6.47 18.30 10.59
C ASN A 97 6.40 17.86 9.11
N TYR A 98 5.31 17.21 8.73
CA TYR A 98 4.98 16.95 7.32
C TYR A 98 3.96 17.94 6.78
N VAL A 99 4.07 18.25 5.49
CA VAL A 99 3.03 18.92 4.72
C VAL A 99 2.25 17.90 3.91
N LYS A 100 0.93 18.08 3.85
CA LYS A 100 0.05 17.22 3.06
C LYS A 100 0.11 17.64 1.61
N VAL A 101 0.59 16.76 0.73
CA VAL A 101 0.61 16.99 -0.72
C VAL A 101 -0.82 17.00 -1.26
N LYS A 102 -1.55 15.91 -1.03
CA LYS A 102 -2.94 15.75 -1.46
C LYS A 102 -3.59 14.63 -0.67
N SER A 103 -4.90 14.76 -0.47
CA SER A 103 -5.78 13.68 -0.03
C SER A 103 -6.90 13.58 -1.06
N GLU A 104 -7.26 12.36 -1.44
CA GLU A 104 -8.37 12.10 -2.34
C GLU A 104 -9.11 10.83 -1.92
N ALA A 105 -10.41 10.80 -2.15
CA ALA A 105 -11.24 9.66 -1.78
C ALA A 105 -12.20 9.25 -2.91
N LEU A 106 -12.49 7.95 -2.98
CA LEU A 106 -13.56 7.39 -3.77
C LEU A 106 -14.38 6.47 -2.86
N LEU A 107 -15.51 6.99 -2.36
CA LEU A 107 -16.31 6.33 -1.32
C LEU A 107 -15.39 5.86 -0.17
N GLY A 108 -15.41 4.59 0.20
CA GLY A 108 -14.55 4.03 1.26
C GLY A 108 -13.07 3.89 0.92
N MET A 109 -12.61 4.32 -0.26
CA MET A 109 -11.19 4.31 -0.64
C MET A 109 -10.57 5.68 -0.38
N LEU A 110 -9.44 5.72 0.31
CA LEU A 110 -8.75 6.96 0.68
C LEU A 110 -7.28 6.86 0.28
N LEU A 111 -6.75 7.84 -0.43
CA LEU A 111 -5.33 7.97 -0.70
C LEU A 111 -4.82 9.30 -0.16
N LYS A 112 -3.72 9.26 0.60
CA LYS A 112 -3.08 10.45 1.18
C LYS A 112 -1.59 10.41 0.91
N VAL A 113 -1.03 11.56 0.54
CA VAL A 113 0.41 11.72 0.32
C VAL A 113 0.91 12.91 1.13
N TYR A 114 2.05 12.74 1.80
CA TYR A 114 2.71 13.73 2.62
C TYR A 114 4.20 13.77 2.28
N VAL A 115 4.81 14.93 2.48
CA VAL A 115 6.25 15.12 2.39
C VAL A 115 6.74 15.89 3.60
N LYS A 116 8.00 15.69 4.01
CA LYS A 116 8.62 16.51 5.05
C LYS A 116 8.55 18.00 4.66
N VAL A 117 8.33 18.88 5.64
CA VAL A 117 8.14 20.33 5.41
C VAL A 117 9.32 20.98 4.67
N LYS A 118 10.54 20.46 4.83
CA LYS A 118 11.73 20.97 4.12
C LYS A 118 11.62 20.87 2.58
N PHE A 119 10.70 20.06 2.04
CA PHE A 119 10.45 19.94 0.60
C PHE A 119 9.22 20.73 0.13
N GLU A 120 8.56 21.50 1.00
CA GLU A 120 7.34 22.23 0.65
C GLU A 120 7.55 23.24 -0.47
N GLN A 121 8.68 23.96 -0.46
CA GLN A 121 8.97 24.99 -1.45
C GLN A 121 9.15 24.47 -2.89
N SER A 122 9.47 23.18 -3.05
CA SER A 122 9.64 22.55 -4.36
C SER A 122 8.49 21.62 -4.75
N LEU A 123 7.44 21.58 -3.92
CA LEU A 123 6.21 20.87 -4.23
C LEU A 123 5.34 21.71 -5.15
N ASP A 124 4.95 21.15 -6.29
CA ASP A 124 4.02 21.80 -7.20
C ASP A 124 3.04 20.80 -7.84
N SER A 125 2.02 21.37 -8.48
CA SER A 125 1.03 20.64 -9.29
C SER A 125 0.33 19.45 -8.62
N PRO A 126 -0.05 19.49 -7.31
CA PRO A 126 -0.78 18.39 -6.70
C PRO A 126 -2.18 18.28 -7.30
N ASN A 127 -2.49 17.13 -7.89
CA ASN A 127 -3.79 16.88 -8.51
C ASN A 127 -4.21 15.44 -8.26
N ALA A 128 -5.51 15.16 -8.36
CA ALA A 128 -6.04 13.82 -8.19
C ALA A 128 -7.21 13.52 -9.15
N THR A 129 -7.42 12.25 -9.42
CA THR A 129 -8.59 11.74 -10.16
C THR A 129 -9.01 10.40 -9.58
N THR A 130 -10.25 10.01 -9.84
CA THR A 130 -10.77 8.69 -9.45
C THR A 130 -11.24 7.91 -10.69
N VAL A 131 -11.39 6.60 -10.51
CA VAL A 131 -12.00 5.67 -11.47
C VAL A 131 -12.95 4.78 -10.70
N MET A 132 -14.24 4.80 -11.05
CA MET A 132 -15.24 3.91 -10.48
C MET A 132 -15.34 2.65 -11.32
N THR A 133 -15.29 1.47 -10.68
CA THR A 133 -15.47 0.18 -11.36
C THR A 133 -16.53 -0.70 -10.69
N GLY A 134 -17.02 -0.33 -9.50
CA GLY A 134 -18.05 -1.07 -8.78
C GLY A 134 -19.35 -1.20 -9.57
N GLN A 135 -19.91 -2.42 -9.59
CA GLN A 135 -21.08 -2.81 -10.40
C GLN A 135 -21.03 -2.31 -11.85
N GLY A 136 -19.88 -2.48 -12.52
CA GLY A 136 -19.70 -2.04 -13.91
C GLY A 136 -19.58 -0.52 -14.04
N GLY A 137 -18.95 0.13 -13.06
CA GLY A 137 -18.67 1.58 -13.06
C GLY A 137 -19.78 2.46 -12.48
N LYS A 138 -20.82 1.86 -11.91
CA LYS A 138 -21.96 2.59 -11.32
C LYS A 138 -21.77 2.99 -9.86
N PHE A 139 -20.86 2.34 -9.14
CA PHE A 139 -20.59 2.61 -7.72
C PHE A 139 -19.10 2.74 -7.43
N GLY A 140 -18.75 3.64 -6.50
CA GLY A 140 -17.37 3.92 -6.09
C GLY A 140 -16.78 2.94 -5.07
N ASN A 141 -17.47 1.84 -4.73
CA ASN A 141 -16.98 0.87 -3.74
C ASN A 141 -15.83 -0.03 -4.26
N LYS A 142 -15.54 0.04 -5.55
CA LYS A 142 -14.40 -0.56 -6.24
C LYS A 142 -13.88 0.42 -7.28
N GLY A 143 -12.59 0.36 -7.54
CA GLY A 143 -11.94 1.23 -8.51
C GLY A 143 -10.56 1.69 -8.08
N GLY A 144 -10.23 2.94 -8.39
CA GLY A 144 -8.92 3.53 -8.06
C GLY A 144 -8.99 5.02 -7.75
N VAL A 145 -8.10 5.45 -6.87
CA VAL A 145 -7.78 6.85 -6.57
C VAL A 145 -6.34 7.10 -7.01
N ILE A 146 -6.13 8.12 -7.83
CA ILE A 146 -4.83 8.45 -8.42
C ILE A 146 -4.46 9.86 -8.00
N ILE A 147 -3.29 10.04 -7.41
CA ILE A 147 -2.71 11.34 -7.09
C ILE A 147 -1.45 11.51 -7.92
N LYS A 148 -1.30 12.69 -8.55
CA LYS A 148 -0.05 13.11 -9.15
C LYS A 148 0.44 14.40 -8.51
N PHE A 149 1.75 14.56 -8.47
CA PHE A 149 2.39 15.78 -8.03
C PHE A 149 3.79 15.83 -8.61
N HIS A 150 4.39 17.01 -8.56
CA HIS A 150 5.76 17.24 -8.96
C HIS A 150 6.53 17.76 -7.76
N LEU A 151 7.72 17.22 -7.54
CA LEU A 151 8.53 17.51 -6.37
C LEU A 151 9.99 17.48 -6.79
N ASN A 152 10.72 18.57 -6.56
CA ASN A 152 12.14 18.67 -6.91
C ASN A 152 12.43 18.24 -8.36
N ASN A 153 11.65 18.76 -9.33
CA ASN A 153 11.81 18.46 -10.75
C ASN A 153 11.56 16.99 -11.16
N GLN A 154 10.80 16.25 -10.35
CA GLN A 154 10.46 14.85 -10.61
C GLN A 154 8.95 14.64 -10.51
N TRP A 155 8.37 13.89 -11.46
CA TRP A 155 6.95 13.56 -11.47
C TRP A 155 6.66 12.28 -10.69
N TYR A 156 5.72 12.39 -9.75
CA TYR A 156 5.23 11.28 -8.94
C TYR A 156 3.78 10.95 -9.31
N CYS A 157 3.48 9.66 -9.43
CA CYS A 157 2.13 9.16 -9.69
C CYS A 157 1.80 8.02 -8.74
N ILE A 158 0.84 8.25 -7.86
CA ILE A 158 0.46 7.34 -6.78
C ILE A 158 -0.94 6.80 -7.04
N VAL A 159 -1.11 5.48 -6.97
CA VAL A 159 -2.39 4.82 -7.20
C VAL A 159 -2.76 3.97 -5.99
N ASN A 160 -3.92 4.23 -5.41
CA ASN A 160 -4.61 3.31 -4.50
C ASN A 160 -5.74 2.62 -5.27
N SER A 161 -5.89 1.30 -5.17
CA SER A 161 -7.03 0.60 -5.78
C SER A 161 -7.68 -0.43 -4.85
N HIS A 162 -8.98 -0.61 -5.04
CA HIS A 162 -9.75 -1.69 -4.42
C HIS A 162 -10.44 -2.48 -5.54
N LEU A 163 -9.88 -3.64 -5.87
CA LEU A 163 -10.33 -4.44 -7.01
C LEU A 163 -11.41 -5.46 -6.61
N PRO A 164 -12.13 -6.06 -7.57
CA PRO A 164 -13.20 -7.03 -7.30
C PRO A 164 -12.77 -8.17 -6.38
N ALA A 165 -13.52 -8.37 -5.31
CA ALA A 165 -13.28 -9.40 -4.31
C ALA A 165 -13.78 -10.78 -4.77
N HIS A 166 -13.47 -11.81 -3.97
CA HIS A 166 -13.84 -13.21 -4.17
C HIS A 166 -12.97 -14.01 -5.15
N ASP A 167 -12.95 -15.32 -4.90
CA ASP A 167 -12.38 -16.34 -5.78
C ASP A 167 -13.19 -16.38 -7.09
N GLY A 168 -12.60 -16.89 -8.18
CA GLY A 168 -13.24 -16.91 -9.51
C GLY A 168 -13.41 -15.55 -10.20
N LYS A 169 -12.86 -14.46 -9.64
CA LYS A 169 -13.03 -13.08 -10.11
C LYS A 169 -11.79 -12.46 -10.76
N LEU A 170 -10.85 -13.30 -11.19
CA LEU A 170 -9.58 -12.88 -11.81
C LEU A 170 -9.81 -11.95 -13.02
N GLN A 171 -10.70 -12.33 -13.95
CA GLN A 171 -10.96 -11.53 -15.15
C GLN A 171 -11.60 -10.18 -14.81
N ASP A 172 -12.43 -10.12 -13.75
CA ASP A 172 -12.99 -8.86 -13.26
C ASP A 172 -11.88 -7.94 -12.73
N ARG A 173 -10.91 -8.50 -11.97
CA ARG A 173 -9.74 -7.76 -11.49
C ARG A 173 -8.84 -7.25 -12.62
N ILE A 174 -8.58 -8.09 -13.63
CA ILE A 174 -7.76 -7.71 -14.80
C ILE A 174 -8.39 -6.54 -15.54
N ARG A 175 -9.71 -6.60 -15.81
CA ARG A 175 -10.44 -5.52 -16.48
C ARG A 175 -10.39 -4.22 -15.68
N ASP A 176 -10.67 -4.29 -14.37
CA ASP A 176 -10.66 -3.10 -13.51
C ASP A 176 -9.27 -2.48 -13.43
N TYR A 177 -8.21 -3.31 -13.34
CA TYR A 177 -6.82 -2.85 -13.45
C TYR A 177 -6.56 -2.11 -14.77
N GLN A 178 -7.01 -2.65 -15.91
CA GLN A 178 -6.81 -2.04 -17.23
C GLN A 178 -7.45 -0.65 -17.29
N LEU A 179 -8.70 -0.51 -16.85
CA LEU A 179 -9.41 0.77 -16.79
C LEU A 179 -8.68 1.80 -15.93
N ILE A 180 -8.22 1.39 -14.73
CA ILE A 180 -7.48 2.28 -13.83
C ILE A 180 -6.12 2.66 -14.44
N ASN A 181 -5.41 1.71 -15.05
CA ASN A 181 -4.09 1.97 -15.64
C ASN A 181 -4.19 2.86 -16.89
N GLU A 182 -5.25 2.72 -17.70
CA GLU A 182 -5.52 3.61 -18.82
C GLU A 182 -5.76 5.05 -18.33
N LYS A 183 -6.63 5.22 -17.32
CA LYS A 183 -6.84 6.54 -16.70
C LYS A 183 -5.54 7.11 -16.15
N ARG A 184 -4.75 6.29 -15.45
CA ARG A 184 -3.43 6.67 -14.90
C ARG A 184 -2.49 7.19 -15.99
N LYS A 185 -2.36 6.45 -17.09
CA LYS A 185 -1.50 6.84 -18.23
C LYS A 185 -1.92 8.18 -18.83
N GLY A 186 -3.22 8.43 -18.95
CA GLY A 186 -3.74 9.72 -19.42
C GLY A 186 -3.56 10.86 -18.41
N PHE A 187 -3.67 10.56 -17.11
CA PHE A 187 -3.67 11.57 -16.05
C PHE A 187 -2.26 11.97 -15.58
N CYS A 188 -1.36 11.01 -15.34
CA CYS A 188 -0.07 11.20 -14.67
C CYS A 188 1.06 11.75 -15.57
N ASN A 189 0.72 12.49 -16.63
CA ASN A 189 1.62 12.80 -17.75
C ASN A 189 2.12 11.52 -18.44
N LYS A 190 2.60 11.62 -19.69
CA LYS A 190 2.98 10.42 -20.48
C LYS A 190 4.13 9.62 -19.85
N GLN A 191 4.98 10.26 -19.04
CA GLN A 191 6.09 9.65 -18.32
C GLN A 191 6.11 10.20 -16.89
N SER A 192 6.17 9.31 -15.89
CA SER A 192 6.42 9.68 -14.50
C SER A 192 7.74 9.07 -14.02
N ASP A 193 8.49 9.83 -13.22
CA ASP A 193 9.76 9.38 -12.65
C ASP A 193 9.57 8.27 -11.62
N TYR A 194 8.55 8.42 -10.78
CA TYR A 194 8.24 7.46 -9.73
C TYR A 194 6.75 7.14 -9.71
N ILE A 195 6.43 5.87 -9.87
CA ILE A 195 5.06 5.37 -9.84
C ILE A 195 4.95 4.33 -8.74
N PHE A 196 4.03 4.54 -7.81
CA PHE A 196 3.70 3.58 -6.76
C PHE A 196 2.24 3.19 -6.87
N TRP A 197 1.96 1.90 -6.93
CA TRP A 197 0.61 1.36 -6.97
C TRP A 197 0.41 0.42 -5.80
N LEU A 198 -0.52 0.77 -4.93
CA LEU A 198 -0.84 0.05 -3.71
C LEU A 198 -2.34 -0.20 -3.61
N GLY A 199 -2.74 -1.11 -2.73
CA GLY A 199 -4.15 -1.29 -2.42
C GLY A 199 -4.53 -2.71 -2.01
N ASP A 200 -5.83 -2.90 -1.75
CA ASP A 200 -6.48 -4.20 -1.76
C ASP A 200 -6.76 -4.61 -3.21
N LEU A 201 -5.76 -5.23 -3.82
CA LEU A 201 -5.83 -5.71 -5.20
C LEU A 201 -6.66 -6.98 -5.32
N ASN A 202 -7.04 -7.59 -4.19
CA ASN A 202 -7.98 -8.72 -4.11
C ASN A 202 -7.62 -9.98 -4.91
N PHE A 203 -6.41 -10.07 -5.48
CA PHE A 203 -5.92 -11.29 -6.11
C PHE A 203 -5.86 -12.43 -5.09
N ARG A 204 -6.24 -13.63 -5.55
CA ARG A 204 -6.45 -14.82 -4.73
C ARG A 204 -5.46 -15.91 -5.09
N LEU A 205 -5.61 -17.07 -4.47
CA LEU A 205 -4.90 -18.27 -4.87
C LEU A 205 -5.69 -18.97 -5.98
N THR A 206 -5.00 -19.51 -6.97
CA THR A 206 -5.57 -20.39 -7.98
C THR A 206 -5.96 -21.75 -7.37
N ASP A 207 -6.46 -22.68 -8.19
CA ASP A 207 -6.76 -24.07 -7.78
C ASP A 207 -7.82 -24.20 -6.67
N GLU A 208 -8.92 -23.45 -6.79
CA GLU A 208 -10.05 -23.42 -5.85
C GLU A 208 -10.62 -24.79 -5.49
N LYS A 209 -10.57 -25.74 -6.42
CA LYS A 209 -11.13 -27.09 -6.22
C LYS A 209 -10.28 -27.94 -5.28
N ASN A 210 -8.95 -27.79 -5.31
CA ASN A 210 -8.05 -28.66 -4.57
C ASN A 210 -7.36 -27.97 -3.38
N LEU A 211 -7.29 -26.63 -3.39
CA LEU A 211 -6.63 -25.82 -2.39
C LEU A 211 -7.68 -25.03 -1.56
N ASP A 212 -8.30 -25.73 -0.61
CA ASP A 212 -9.25 -25.15 0.34
C ASP A 212 -8.57 -24.36 1.47
N ALA A 213 -9.37 -23.65 2.28
CA ALA A 213 -8.87 -22.79 3.34
C ALA A 213 -8.08 -23.54 4.43
N ASN A 214 -8.44 -24.79 4.75
CA ASN A 214 -7.75 -25.59 5.76
C ASN A 214 -6.38 -26.05 5.25
N LYS A 215 -6.30 -26.46 3.98
CA LYS A 215 -5.03 -26.83 3.34
C LYS A 215 -4.09 -25.64 3.25
N ILE A 216 -4.61 -24.46 2.87
CA ILE A 216 -3.83 -23.21 2.87
C ILE A 216 -3.29 -22.91 4.26
N LEU A 217 -4.14 -23.00 5.30
CA LEU A 217 -3.72 -22.81 6.68
C LEU A 217 -2.62 -23.80 7.08
N GLY A 218 -2.75 -25.07 6.70
CA GLY A 218 -1.74 -26.10 6.93
C GLY A 218 -0.38 -25.74 6.31
N LEU A 219 -0.37 -25.24 5.07
CA LEU A 219 0.85 -24.79 4.39
C LEU A 219 1.45 -23.53 5.05
N ILE A 220 0.62 -22.58 5.48
CA ILE A 220 1.06 -21.40 6.24
C ILE A 220 1.74 -21.83 7.55
N ASN A 221 1.14 -22.76 8.29
CA ASN A 221 1.68 -23.26 9.56
C ASN A 221 3.00 -24.03 9.38
N GLN A 222 3.19 -24.66 8.21
CA GLN A 222 4.45 -25.31 7.83
C GLN A 222 5.49 -24.32 7.24
N ASN A 223 5.18 -23.01 7.21
CA ASN A 223 5.99 -21.96 6.58
C ASN A 223 6.29 -22.22 5.09
N LYS A 224 5.41 -22.96 4.38
CA LYS A 224 5.50 -23.24 2.94
C LYS A 224 4.88 -22.11 2.11
N LEU A 225 5.34 -20.89 2.36
CA LEU A 225 4.80 -19.69 1.70
C LEU A 225 5.16 -19.66 0.21
N THR A 226 6.35 -20.13 -0.17
CA THR A 226 6.78 -20.21 -1.57
C THR A 226 5.84 -21.09 -2.41
N ASP A 227 5.44 -22.24 -1.88
CA ASP A 227 4.51 -23.16 -2.55
C ASP A 227 3.14 -22.49 -2.80
N LEU A 228 2.67 -21.71 -1.82
CA LEU A 228 1.43 -20.93 -1.93
C LEU A 228 1.58 -19.76 -2.92
N LEU A 229 2.73 -19.08 -2.95
CA LEU A 229 2.99 -17.97 -3.87
C LEU A 229 3.04 -18.43 -5.33
N GLN A 230 3.46 -19.67 -5.61
CA GLN A 230 3.33 -20.27 -6.95
C GLN A 230 1.86 -20.38 -7.40
N LYS A 231 0.90 -20.32 -6.47
CA LYS A 231 -0.53 -20.33 -6.76
C LYS A 231 -1.14 -18.93 -6.72
N ASP A 232 -0.40 -17.88 -6.37
CA ASP A 232 -0.90 -16.50 -6.32
C ASP A 232 -1.27 -15.98 -7.71
N GLU A 233 -2.52 -15.52 -7.85
CA GLU A 233 -3.03 -15.03 -9.13
C GLU A 233 -2.23 -13.84 -9.66
N LEU A 234 -1.84 -12.86 -8.81
CA LEU A 234 -1.09 -11.69 -9.29
C LEU A 234 0.28 -12.12 -9.80
N THR A 235 1.00 -12.94 -9.04
CA THR A 235 2.31 -13.48 -9.43
C THR A 235 2.23 -14.22 -10.77
N ASN A 236 1.21 -15.06 -10.95
CA ASN A 236 1.02 -15.84 -12.16
C ASN A 236 0.54 -15.02 -13.37
N ASN A 237 0.03 -13.80 -13.16
CA ASN A 237 -0.53 -12.96 -14.22
C ASN A 237 0.26 -11.67 -14.46
N LYS A 238 1.48 -11.53 -13.90
CA LYS A 238 2.34 -10.35 -14.12
C LYS A 238 2.58 -10.00 -15.60
N GLY A 239 2.47 -10.97 -16.51
CA GLY A 239 2.55 -10.70 -17.96
C GLY A 239 1.34 -9.94 -18.53
N SER A 240 0.16 -10.06 -17.90
CA SER A 240 -1.11 -9.46 -18.36
C SER A 240 -1.53 -8.23 -17.54
N VAL A 241 -1.16 -8.20 -16.26
CA VAL A 241 -1.38 -7.08 -15.36
C VAL A 241 -0.06 -6.67 -14.73
N PHE A 242 0.17 -5.38 -14.57
CA PHE A 242 1.39 -4.88 -13.91
C PHE A 242 2.70 -5.29 -14.62
N THR A 243 2.68 -5.47 -15.95
CA THR A 243 3.83 -5.94 -16.76
C THR A 243 5.14 -5.18 -16.51
N ASP A 244 5.08 -3.85 -16.45
CA ASP A 244 6.27 -3.01 -16.24
C ASP A 244 6.48 -2.64 -14.75
N PHE A 245 5.70 -3.22 -13.85
CA PHE A 245 5.79 -2.95 -12.42
C PHE A 245 6.63 -4.01 -11.72
N THR A 246 7.46 -3.54 -10.80
CA THR A 246 8.21 -4.36 -9.87
C THR A 246 7.40 -4.54 -8.59
N GLU A 247 7.50 -5.73 -8.01
CA GLU A 247 7.04 -6.01 -6.65
C GLU A 247 8.17 -6.76 -5.93
N GLN A 248 8.49 -6.35 -4.71
CA GLN A 248 9.49 -7.02 -3.90
C GLN A 248 9.03 -8.45 -3.54
N PRO A 249 9.94 -9.44 -3.46
CA PRO A 249 9.57 -10.79 -3.03
C PRO A 249 8.81 -10.79 -1.70
N ILE A 250 7.67 -11.47 -1.67
CA ILE A 250 6.82 -11.59 -0.47
C ILE A 250 7.43 -12.63 0.47
N THR A 251 7.72 -12.21 1.70
CA THR A 251 8.27 -13.05 2.77
C THR A 251 7.37 -13.13 3.99
N PHE A 252 6.15 -12.58 3.89
CA PHE A 252 5.14 -12.57 4.94
C PHE A 252 3.95 -13.46 4.58
N ALA A 253 3.23 -13.95 5.59
CA ALA A 253 2.04 -14.78 5.40
C ALA A 253 0.87 -13.98 4.79
N PRO A 254 -0.15 -14.64 4.22
CA PRO A 254 -1.36 -13.98 3.71
C PRO A 254 -1.96 -12.95 4.68
N THR A 255 -2.44 -11.83 4.15
CA THR A 255 -2.96 -10.71 4.96
C THR A 255 -4.45 -10.79 5.22
N PHE A 256 -5.17 -11.60 4.44
CA PHE A 256 -6.61 -11.81 4.51
C PHE A 256 -6.91 -13.32 4.58
N LYS A 257 -8.03 -13.82 5.14
CA LYS A 257 -9.04 -13.14 5.97
C LYS A 257 -8.83 -13.50 7.43
N LEU A 258 -8.74 -12.51 8.30
CA LEU A 258 -8.48 -12.70 9.71
C LEU A 258 -9.75 -12.56 10.55
N LYS A 259 -9.74 -13.13 11.74
CA LYS A 259 -10.67 -12.79 12.81
C LYS A 259 -10.17 -11.48 13.45
N LYS A 260 -10.98 -10.42 13.35
CA LYS A 260 -10.71 -9.11 13.98
C LYS A 260 -10.30 -9.30 15.45
N GLY A 261 -9.25 -8.61 15.87
CA GLY A 261 -8.65 -8.64 17.21
C GLY A 261 -7.79 -9.88 17.53
N LYS A 262 -7.94 -10.99 16.81
CA LYS A 262 -7.30 -12.27 17.19
C LYS A 262 -6.06 -12.60 16.38
N GLY A 263 -6.00 -12.16 15.13
CA GLY A 263 -4.88 -12.47 14.23
C GLY A 263 -4.85 -13.93 13.73
N GLU A 264 -5.94 -14.67 13.94
CA GLU A 264 -6.19 -16.01 13.41
C GLU A 264 -6.96 -15.92 12.08
N TYR A 265 -6.78 -16.87 11.17
CA TYR A 265 -7.57 -16.89 9.93
C TYR A 265 -9.04 -17.29 10.17
N LYS A 266 -9.95 -16.60 9.47
CA LYS A 266 -11.37 -16.92 9.38
C LYS A 266 -11.62 -17.75 8.12
N LEU A 267 -11.64 -19.07 8.27
CA LEU A 267 -11.58 -20.04 7.17
C LEU A 267 -12.84 -20.15 6.31
N GLU A 268 -13.86 -19.31 6.55
CA GLU A 268 -14.98 -19.07 5.62
C GLU A 268 -14.49 -18.54 4.26
N ARG A 269 -13.29 -17.94 4.25
CA ARG A 269 -12.59 -17.50 3.05
C ARG A 269 -11.19 -18.07 3.05
N ARG A 270 -10.70 -18.41 1.85
CA ARG A 270 -9.33 -18.86 1.65
C ARG A 270 -8.35 -17.73 1.98
N PRO A 271 -7.31 -17.98 2.79
CA PRO A 271 -6.28 -16.98 3.03
C PRO A 271 -5.57 -16.56 1.73
N ALA A 272 -5.31 -15.26 1.55
CA ALA A 272 -4.68 -14.70 0.35
C ALA A 272 -3.88 -13.42 0.63
N TRP A 273 -2.92 -13.11 -0.25
CA TRP A 273 -2.19 -11.84 -0.30
C TRP A 273 -2.97 -10.83 -1.14
N THR A 274 -4.04 -10.29 -0.55
CA THR A 274 -4.92 -9.32 -1.20
C THR A 274 -4.32 -7.91 -1.25
N ASP A 275 -3.53 -7.57 -0.23
CA ASP A 275 -2.95 -6.24 -0.02
C ASP A 275 -1.53 -6.19 -0.57
N ARG A 276 -1.23 -5.29 -1.51
CA ARG A 276 0.04 -5.29 -2.27
C ARG A 276 0.59 -3.89 -2.48
N VAL A 277 1.92 -3.78 -2.67
CA VAL A 277 2.60 -2.55 -3.08
C VAL A 277 3.55 -2.85 -4.23
N LEU A 278 3.32 -2.22 -5.37
CA LEU A 278 4.10 -2.32 -6.58
C LEU A 278 4.65 -0.95 -6.98
N TYR A 279 5.72 -0.93 -7.76
CA TYR A 279 6.35 0.32 -8.18
C TYR A 279 7.00 0.21 -9.55
N LYS A 280 7.21 1.36 -10.22
CA LYS A 280 8.03 1.47 -11.43
C LYS A 280 8.52 2.89 -11.67
N SER A 281 9.38 3.04 -12.67
CA SER A 281 9.79 4.32 -13.24
C SER A 281 9.63 4.27 -14.76
N ASP A 282 8.99 5.28 -15.37
CA ASP A 282 8.93 5.40 -16.84
C ASP A 282 10.20 6.07 -17.41
N THR A 283 11.03 6.67 -16.55
CA THR A 283 12.27 7.40 -16.92
C THR A 283 13.53 6.65 -16.50
N ASN A 284 13.40 5.36 -16.15
CA ASN A 284 14.50 4.49 -15.68
C ASN A 284 15.18 4.96 -14.38
N LYS A 285 14.50 5.77 -13.57
CA LYS A 285 14.98 6.13 -12.23
C LYS A 285 15.06 4.89 -11.35
N LYS A 286 16.13 4.83 -10.55
CA LYS A 286 16.37 3.69 -9.66
C LYS A 286 15.48 3.78 -8.42
N ILE A 287 14.75 2.70 -8.16
CA ILE A 287 13.92 2.50 -6.96
C ILE A 287 14.41 1.23 -6.28
N THR A 288 14.97 1.36 -5.09
CA THR A 288 15.49 0.21 -4.32
C THR A 288 14.59 -0.03 -3.12
N THR A 289 13.92 -1.19 -3.08
CA THR A 289 13.09 -1.56 -1.92
C THR A 289 13.97 -1.94 -0.74
N THR A 290 13.77 -1.30 0.41
CA THR A 290 14.49 -1.56 1.67
C THR A 290 13.63 -2.30 2.70
N LEU A 291 12.30 -2.30 2.52
CA LEU A 291 11.34 -3.01 3.36
C LEU A 291 10.13 -3.43 2.52
N TYR A 292 9.65 -4.66 2.72
CA TYR A 292 8.32 -5.08 2.27
C TYR A 292 7.75 -6.12 3.25
N SER A 293 6.69 -5.77 3.98
CA SER A 293 6.20 -6.60 5.09
C SER A 293 4.74 -6.33 5.43
N SER A 294 4.09 -7.29 6.11
CA SER A 294 2.81 -7.08 6.80
C SER A 294 3.01 -6.62 8.24
N VAL A 295 2.13 -5.76 8.76
CA VAL A 295 2.22 -5.20 10.13
C VAL A 295 1.24 -5.89 11.09
N LYS A 296 1.69 -6.97 11.76
CA LYS A 296 0.83 -7.83 12.60
C LYS A 296 0.42 -7.24 13.96
N SER A 297 0.99 -6.10 14.35
CA SER A 297 0.61 -5.35 15.56
C SER A 297 -0.77 -4.71 15.43
N TYR A 298 -1.22 -4.42 14.21
CA TYR A 298 -2.57 -3.95 13.92
C TYR A 298 -3.51 -5.12 13.64
N ARG A 299 -4.66 -5.14 14.31
CA ARG A 299 -5.61 -6.28 14.32
C ARG A 299 -7.07 -5.85 14.26
N GLU A 300 -7.34 -4.57 14.08
CA GLU A 300 -8.68 -3.98 14.09
C GLU A 300 -9.53 -4.42 12.88
N SER A 301 -8.85 -4.84 11.81
CA SER A 301 -9.45 -5.32 10.56
C SER A 301 -9.30 -6.84 10.38
N ASP A 302 -10.06 -7.42 9.44
CA ASP A 302 -9.83 -8.76 8.93
C ASP A 302 -8.69 -8.82 7.89
N HIS A 303 -8.02 -7.70 7.67
CA HIS A 303 -6.75 -7.59 6.95
C HIS A 303 -5.61 -7.13 7.87
N TYR A 304 -4.40 -7.65 7.67
CA TYR A 304 -3.19 -6.99 8.15
C TYR A 304 -2.77 -5.88 7.18
N PRO A 305 -2.33 -4.70 7.67
CA PRO A 305 -1.69 -3.70 6.82
C PRO A 305 -0.45 -4.26 6.12
N VAL A 306 -0.17 -3.76 4.92
CA VAL A 306 1.08 -4.01 4.18
C VAL A 306 1.84 -2.71 4.03
N GLN A 307 3.14 -2.76 4.29
CA GLN A 307 4.05 -1.62 4.19
C GLN A 307 5.22 -1.93 3.28
N ALA A 308 5.70 -0.91 2.58
CA ALA A 308 6.94 -0.93 1.82
C ALA A 308 7.73 0.36 2.04
N GLN A 309 9.05 0.26 2.04
CA GLN A 309 9.95 1.40 2.06
C GLN A 309 10.94 1.31 0.91
N PHE A 310 11.22 2.46 0.31
CA PHE A 310 12.05 2.59 -0.87
C PHE A 310 13.10 3.66 -0.66
N PHE A 311 14.30 3.38 -1.16
CA PHE A 311 15.30 4.39 -1.44
C PHE A 311 15.21 4.77 -2.92
N ILE A 312 15.03 6.06 -3.21
CA ILE A 312 14.95 6.61 -4.56
C ILE A 312 16.20 7.44 -4.87
N ASN A 313 16.71 7.30 -6.09
CA ASN A 313 17.86 8.07 -6.56
C ASN A 313 17.64 8.58 -7.98
N ASP A 314 18.27 9.71 -8.28
CA ASP A 314 18.25 10.34 -9.59
C ASP A 314 19.19 9.71 -10.61
N LYS A 315 20.10 8.85 -10.13
CA LYS A 315 21.13 8.12 -10.89
C LYS A 315 21.02 6.62 -10.64
#